data_AF-A0A7C3JT19-F1
#
_entry.id   AF-A0A7C3JT19-F1
#
_cell.length_a   1.000
_cell.length_b   1.000
_cell.length_c   1.000
_cell.angle_alpha   90.00
_cell.angle_beta   90.00
_cell.angle_gamma   90.00
#
_symmetry.space_group_name_H-M   'P 1'
#
loop_
_entity.id
_entity.type
_entity.pdbx_description
1 polymer ?
#
loop_
_entity_poly.entity_id
_entity_poly.type
_entity_poly.pdbx_seq_one_letter_code
_entity_poly.pdbx_strand_id
1 'polypeptide(L)' 'MLKNLLGITRKREMDQVEARELLRALKELISIYDARHRFTAADLRRIHKIWLGPFIHGRAGIGR' A
#
# COMPACT_ATOMS: atom_id res chain seq x y z
N MET A 1 17.05 0.55 -3.25
CA MET A 1 16.17 1.61 -3.78
C MET A 1 14.90 0.94 -4.29
N LEU A 2 13.72 1.23 -3.72
CA LEU A 2 12.47 0.65 -4.17
C LEU A 2 12.19 1.15 -5.60
N LYS A 3 12.07 0.23 -6.57
CA LYS A 3 11.65 0.60 -7.94
C LYS A 3 10.17 0.98 -7.87
N ASN A 4 9.88 2.25 -8.12
CA ASN A 4 8.52 2.77 -8.19
C ASN A 4 8.15 3.05 -9.66
N LEU A 5 6.87 2.89 -9.99
CA LEU A 5 6.32 3.17 -11.33
C LEU A 5 6.32 4.66 -11.70
N LEU A 6 6.67 5.56 -10.77
CA LEU A 6 6.59 7.01 -10.95
C LEU A 6 7.90 7.63 -11.47
N GLY A 7 8.94 6.82 -11.70
CA GLY A 7 10.25 7.32 -12.13
C GLY A 7 10.96 8.17 -11.07
N ILE A 8 10.49 8.13 -9.82
CA ILE A 8 11.03 8.94 -8.73
C ILE A 8 12.39 8.38 -8.32
N THR A 9 13.43 9.18 -8.52
CA THR A 9 14.82 8.80 -8.20
C THR A 9 15.28 9.33 -6.85
N ARG A 10 14.56 10.29 -6.27
CA ARG A 10 14.90 10.93 -4.99
C ARG A 10 14.12 10.29 -3.84
N LYS A 11 14.84 9.81 -2.83
CA LYS A 11 14.24 9.21 -1.62
C LYS A 11 13.19 10.11 -0.96
N ARG A 12 13.51 11.40 -0.77
CA ARG A 12 12.58 12.36 -0.15
C ARG A 12 11.24 12.47 -0.89
N GLU A 13 11.29 12.41 -2.21
CA GLU A 13 10.09 12.50 -3.05
C GLU A 13 9.28 11.19 -2.96
N MET A 14 9.96 10.03 -2.92
CA MET A 14 9.30 8.75 -2.64
C MET A 14 8.58 8.77 -1.29
N ASP A 15 9.28 9.19 -0.23
CA ASP A 15 8.71 9.24 1.13
C ASP A 15 7.45 10.13 1.18
N GLN A 16 7.45 11.24 0.44
CA GLN A 16 6.28 12.13 0.35
C GLN A 16 5.09 11.51 -0.38
N VAL A 17 5.32 10.79 -1.48
CA VAL A 17 4.24 10.12 -2.20
C VAL A 17 3.71 8.95 -1.36
N GLU A 18 4.60 8.17 -0.74
CA GLU A 18 4.24 7.07 0.15
C GLU A 18 3.35 7.54 1.32
N ALA A 19 3.70 8.66 1.96
CA ALA A 19 2.89 9.24 3.02
C ALA A 19 1.49 9.67 2.55
N ARG A 20 1.37 10.24 1.34
CA ARG A 20 0.07 10.61 0.75
C ARG A 20 -0.79 9.39 0.47
N GLU A 21 -0.21 8.35 -0.12
CA GLU A 21 -0.94 7.13 -0.45
C GLU A 21 -1.28 6.31 0.80
N LEU A 22 -0.45 6.34 1.85
CA LEU A 22 -0.80 5.78 3.14
C LEU A 22 -2.05 6.45 3.72
N LEU A 23 -2.13 7.78 3.64
CA LEU A 23 -3.30 8.52 4.11
C LEU A 23 -4.55 8.22 3.28
N ARG A 24 -4.41 8.10 1.94
CA ARG A 24 -5.49 7.67 1.04
C ARG A 24 -6.00 6.28 1.41
N ALA A 25 -5.09 5.32 1.54
CA ALA A 25 -5.42 3.94 1.88
C ALA A 25 -6.07 3.85 3.26
N LEU A 26 -5.58 4.59 4.25
CA LEU A 26 -6.18 4.59 5.59
C LEU A 26 -7.65 5.07 5.55
N LYS A 27 -7.94 6.14 4.81
CA LYS A 27 -9.33 6.63 4.64
C LYS A 27 -10.23 5.58 4.01
N GLU A 28 -9.74 4.88 2.99
CA GLU A 28 -10.46 3.79 2.35
C GLU A 28 -10.69 2.61 3.31
N LEU A 29 -9.65 2.21 4.05
CA LEU A 29 -9.70 1.07 4.97
C LEU A 29 -10.64 1.29 6.16
N ILE A 30 -10.73 2.52 6.68
CA ILE A 30 -11.69 2.89 7.74
C ILE A 30 -13.13 2.76 7.25
N SER A 31 -13.40 2.87 5.94
CA SER A 31 -14.73 2.61 5.38
C SER A 31 -15.04 1.12 5.17
N ILE A 32 -14.01 0.28 5.11
CA ILE A 32 -14.13 -1.16 4.83
C ILE A 32 -14.22 -1.98 6.12
N TYR A 33 -13.44 -1.61 7.14
CA TYR A 33 -13.33 -2.37 8.38
C TYR A 33 -13.84 -1.55 9.56
N ASP A 34 -14.62 -2.21 10.42
CA ASP A 34 -15.03 -1.65 11.70
C ASP A 34 -14.11 -2.09 12.84
N ALA A 35 -14.32 -1.52 14.03
CA ALA A 35 -13.52 -1.81 15.22
C ALA A 35 -13.67 -3.24 15.77
N ARG A 36 -14.68 -4.00 15.32
CA ARG A 36 -14.91 -5.41 15.69
C ARG A 36 -14.31 -6.38 14.69
N HIS A 37 -13.84 -5.91 13.54
CA HIS A 37 -13.22 -6.74 12.52
C HIS A 37 -11.96 -7.41 13.06
N ARG A 38 -11.85 -8.73 12.86
CA ARG A 38 -10.63 -9.48 13.16
C ARG A 38 -9.81 -9.62 11.89
N PHE A 39 -8.69 -8.90 11.83
CA PHE A 39 -7.81 -8.95 10.68
C PHE A 39 -7.27 -10.36 10.43
N THR A 40 -7.35 -10.77 9.16
CA THR A 40 -6.81 -12.01 8.65
C THR A 40 -5.60 -11.75 7.76
N ALA A 41 -4.83 -12.80 7.45
CA ALA A 41 -3.77 -12.71 6.45
C ALA A 41 -4.29 -12.26 5.07
N ALA A 42 -5.56 -12.55 4.74
CA ALA A 42 -6.18 -12.08 3.50
C ALA A 42 -6.43 -10.56 3.53
N ASP A 43 -6.86 -10.03 4.67
CA ASP A 43 -7.07 -8.59 4.86
C ASP A 43 -5.76 -7.82 4.76
N LEU A 44 -4.69 -8.33 5.39
CA LEU A 44 -3.36 -7.73 5.28
C LEU A 44 -2.89 -7.68 3.82
N ARG A 45 -3.05 -8.77 3.06
CA ARG A 45 -2.72 -8.78 1.63
C ARG A 45 -3.55 -7.76 0.84
N ARG A 46 -4.83 -7.58 1.17
CA ARG A 46 -5.69 -6.56 0.55
C ARG A 46 -5.23 -5.15 0.93
N ILE A 47 -4.93 -4.88 2.20
CA ILE A 47 -4.40 -3.61 2.69
C ILE A 47 -3.13 -3.24 1.93
N HIS A 48 -2.19 -4.17 1.80
CA HIS A 48 -0.96 -3.95 1.03
C HIS A 48 -1.23 -3.63 -0.44
N LYS A 49 -2.22 -4.27 -1.07
CA LYS A 49 -2.60 -3.94 -2.45
C LYS A 49 -3.26 -2.56 -2.58
N ILE A 50 -4.08 -2.15 -1.61
CA ILE A 50 -4.72 -0.83 -1.61
C ILE A 50 -3.66 0.26 -1.41
N TRP A 51 -2.76 0.10 -0.44
CA TRP A 51 -1.73 1.09 -0.15
C TRP A 51 -0.65 1.16 -1.24
N LEU A 52 -0.14 0.01 -1.69
CA LEU A 52 1.02 -0.04 -2.56
C LEU A 52 0.68 -0.27 -4.05
N GLY A 53 -0.59 -0.50 -4.38
CA GLY A 53 -1.07 -0.68 -5.75
C GLY A 53 -0.63 0.42 -6.72
N PRO A 54 -0.66 1.71 -6.33
CA PRO A 54 -0.15 2.80 -7.16
C PRO A 54 1.37 2.78 -7.42
N PHE A 55 2.17 2.03 -6.67
CA PHE A 55 3.64 2.07 -6.73
C PHE A 55 4.31 0.80 -7.30
N ILE A 56 3.69 -0.37 -7.17
CA ILE A 56 4.37 -1.66 -7.37
C ILE A 56 4.37 -2.12 -8.84
N HIS A 57 5.57 -2.34 -9.40
CA HIS A 57 5.85 -3.40 -10.38
C HIS A 57 6.36 -4.66 -9.65
N GLY A 58 5.61 -5.76 -9.73
CA GLY A 58 6.10 -7.15 -9.66
C GLY A 58 6.81 -7.64 -8.39
N ARG A 59 6.10 -7.86 -7.27
CA ARG A 59 6.26 -9.07 -6.39
C ARG A 59 5.36 -9.15 -5.15
N ALA A 60 4.33 -8.33 -4.98
CA ALA A 60 3.33 -8.56 -3.93
C ALA A 60 2.28 -9.58 -4.39
N GLY A 61 2.67 -10.86 -4.51
CA GLY A 61 1.68 -11.91 -4.80
C GLY A 61 2.15 -13.29 -5.26
N ILE A 62 3.43 -13.64 -5.22
CA ILE A 62 3.87 -15.00 -5.60
C ILE A 62 4.97 -15.49 -4.66
N GLY A 63 4.57 -16.04 -3.52
CA GLY A 63 5.22 -17.26 -3.04
C GLY A 63 4.66 -18.39 -3.89
N ARG A 64 5.54 -19.20 -4.48
CA ARG A 64 5.16 -20.54 -4.94
C ARG A 64 4.65 -21.34 -3.75
#